data_AF-A0A9D5J747-F1
#
_entry.id   AF-A0A9D5J747-F1
#
_cell.length_a   1.000
_cell.length_b   1.000
_cell.length_c   1.000
_cell.angle_alpha   90.00
_cell.angle_beta   90.00
_cell.angle_gamma   90.00
#
_symmetry.space_group_name_H-M   'P 1'
#
loop_
_entity.id
_entity.type
_entity.pdbx_description
1 polymer ?
#
loop_
_entity_poly.entity_id
_entity_poly.type
_entity_poly.pdbx_seq_one_letter_code
_entity_poly.pdbx_strand_id
1 'polypeptide(L)'
;MNPISGIPLWAFEWAGAFLGLTGAALLSLNVRASRFGWLLFLLSNGAWIAYGIKVGAHGLVVMQIGFTLTSLMGVYRWLVAAKM
;
A
#
# COMPACT_ATOMS: atom_id res chain seq x y z
N MET A 1 0.25 -13.27 -22.51
CA MET A 1 -0.85 -13.09 -21.54
C MET A 1 -0.31 -12.31 -20.35
N ASN A 2 -0.86 -11.13 -20.03
CA ASN A 2 -0.46 -10.41 -18.82
C ASN A 2 -1.03 -11.16 -17.60
N PRO A 3 -0.24 -11.63 -16.63
CA PRO A 3 -0.74 -12.43 -15.51
C PRO A 3 -1.80 -11.71 -14.66
N ILE A 4 -1.86 -10.37 -14.75
CA ILE A 4 -2.78 -9.51 -14.01
C ILE A 4 -4.20 -9.48 -14.64
N SER A 5 -4.36 -9.84 -15.92
CA SER A 5 -5.65 -9.74 -16.61
C SER A 5 -6.69 -10.78 -16.17
N GLY A 6 -6.26 -11.89 -15.55
CA GLY A 6 -7.17 -12.92 -15.01
C GLY A 6 -7.70 -12.64 -13.60
N ILE A 7 -7.15 -11.65 -12.89
CA ILE A 7 -7.55 -11.33 -11.52
C ILE A 7 -8.72 -10.32 -11.56
N PRO A 8 -9.86 -10.60 -10.89
CA PRO A 8 -11.02 -9.73 -10.93
C PRO A 8 -10.79 -8.39 -10.22
N LEU A 9 -11.46 -7.34 -10.67
CA LEU A 9 -11.29 -5.97 -10.15
C LEU A 9 -11.58 -5.83 -8.66
N TRP A 10 -12.66 -6.46 -8.20
CA TRP A 10 -13.06 -6.44 -6.78
C TRP A 10 -11.96 -7.00 -5.87
N ALA A 11 -11.14 -7.94 -6.34
CA ALA A 11 -10.06 -8.49 -5.53
C ALA A 11 -8.98 -7.43 -5.23
N PHE A 12 -8.65 -6.57 -6.20
CA PHE A 12 -7.71 -5.46 -5.98
C PHE A 12 -8.30 -4.39 -5.06
N GLU A 13 -9.59 -4.08 -5.25
CA GLU A 13 -10.30 -3.10 -4.45
C GLU A 13 -10.37 -3.53 -2.97
N TRP A 14 -10.85 -4.74 -2.70
CA TRP A 14 -10.95 -5.27 -1.35
C TRP A 14 -9.58 -5.53 -0.71
N ALA A 15 -8.61 -6.06 -1.47
CA ALA A 15 -7.25 -6.23 -0.96
C ALA A 15 -6.62 -4.88 -0.60
N GLY A 16 -6.74 -3.88 -1.48
CA GLY A 16 -6.29 -2.51 -1.24
C GLY A 16 -6.93 -1.92 0.00
N ALA A 17 -8.25 -2.07 0.16
CA ALA A 17 -8.99 -1.59 1.33
C ALA A 17 -8.56 -2.26 2.65
N PHE A 18 -8.54 -3.59 2.72
CA PHE A 18 -8.18 -4.31 3.95
C PHE A 18 -6.73 -4.08 4.35
N LEU A 19 -5.80 -4.14 3.40
CA LEU A 19 -4.38 -3.88 3.66
C LEU A 19 -4.16 -2.42 4.08
N GLY A 20 -4.85 -1.48 3.43
CA GLY A 20 -4.75 -0.05 3.72
C GLY A 20 -5.27 0.29 5.11
N LEU A 21 -6.46 -0.20 5.47
CA LEU A 21 -7.04 -0.02 6.80
C LEU A 21 -6.18 -0.67 7.90
N THR A 22 -5.71 -1.90 7.69
CA THR A 22 -4.87 -2.60 8.66
C THR A 22 -3.52 -1.91 8.83
N GLY A 23 -2.91 -1.46 7.72
CA GLY A 23 -1.68 -0.69 7.73
C GLY A 23 -1.84 0.64 8.47
N ALA A 24 -2.91 1.40 8.17
CA ALA A 24 -3.21 2.66 8.85
C ALA A 24 -3.46 2.47 10.35
N ALA A 25 -4.22 1.44 10.73
CA ALA A 25 -4.47 1.11 12.13
C ALA A 25 -3.17 0.74 12.85
N LEU A 26 -2.31 -0.08 12.24
CA LEU A 26 -1.02 -0.41 12.84
C LEU A 26 -0.11 0.81 12.98
N LEU A 27 -0.12 1.73 12.00
CA LEU A 27 0.63 2.98 12.08
C LEU A 27 0.11 3.89 13.20
N SER A 28 -1.22 3.99 13.38
CA SER A 28 -1.81 4.86 14.40
C SER A 28 -1.56 4.37 15.83
N LEU A 29 -1.37 3.06 16.03
CA LEU A 29 -1.08 2.48 17.34
C LEU A 29 0.29 2.90 17.91
N ASN A 30 1.22 3.39 17.09
CA ASN A 30 2.55 3.85 17.50
C ASN A 30 3.30 2.86 18.43
N VAL A 31 3.18 1.57 18.13
CA VAL A 31 3.82 0.46 18.86
C VAL A 31 4.99 -0.09 18.05
N ARG A 32 5.79 -0.99 18.63
CA ARG A 32 6.90 -1.66 17.91
C ARG A 32 6.45 -2.38 16.64
N ALA A 33 5.18 -2.82 16.57
CA ALA A 33 4.59 -3.43 15.39
C ALA A 33 4.23 -2.43 14.28
N SER A 34 4.16 -1.13 14.54
CA SER A 34 3.84 -0.08 13.55
C SER A 34 4.80 -0.04 12.37
N ARG A 35 6.02 -0.55 12.53
CA ARG A 35 6.97 -0.78 11.43
C ARG A 35 6.42 -1.67 10.31
N PHE A 36 5.58 -2.65 10.64
CA PHE A 36 4.91 -3.52 9.67
C PHE A 36 3.71 -2.83 9.02
N GLY A 37 3.16 -1.80 9.65
CA GLY A 37 2.11 -0.96 9.08
C GLY A 37 2.55 -0.31 7.77
N TRP A 38 3.81 0.15 7.69
CA TRP A 38 4.37 0.70 6.44
C TRP A 38 4.45 -0.32 5.30
N LEU A 39 4.75 -1.59 5.61
CA LEU A 39 4.78 -2.66 4.61
C LEU A 39 3.37 -3.01 4.11
N LEU A 40 2.39 -3.06 5.01
CA LEU A 40 0.99 -3.29 4.63
C LEU A 40 0.44 -2.14 3.80
N PHE A 41 0.77 -0.90 4.15
CA PHE A 41 0.41 0.28 3.37
C PHE A 41 1.06 0.24 1.97
N LEU A 42 2.31 -0.19 1.86
CA LEU A 42 2.99 -0.36 0.57
C LEU A 42 2.30 -1.41 -0.32
N LEU A 43 1.91 -2.55 0.25
CA LEU A 43 1.17 -3.60 -0.47
C LEU A 43 -0.23 -3.09 -0.90
N SER A 44 -0.90 -2.33 -0.03
CA SER A 44 -2.18 -1.67 -0.35
C SER A 44 -2.05 -0.71 -1.53
N ASN A 45 -1.02 0.14 -1.54
CA ASN A 45 -0.78 1.09 -2.61
C ASN A 45 -0.58 0.37 -3.95
N GLY A 46 0.15 -0.76 -3.96
CA GLY A 46 0.31 -1.60 -5.15
C GLY A 46 -1.02 -2.14 -5.69
N ALA A 47 -1.92 -2.61 -4.81
CA ALA A 47 -3.25 -3.05 -5.20
C ALA A 47 -4.10 -1.91 -5.78
N TRP A 48 -4.08 -0.73 -5.16
CA TRP A 48 -4.80 0.44 -5.64
C TRP A 48 -4.24 1.03 -6.95
N ILE A 49 -2.92 0.95 -7.18
CA ILE A 49 -2.32 1.32 -8.46
C ILE A 49 -2.83 0.37 -9.56
N ALA A 50 -2.80 -0.95 -9.32
CA ALA A 50 -3.30 -1.93 -10.27
C ALA A 50 -4.79 -1.74 -10.58
N TYR A 51 -5.59 -1.46 -9.55
CA TYR A 51 -7.01 -1.12 -9.70
C TYR A 51 -7.20 0.18 -10.51
N GLY A 52 -6.50 1.25 -10.14
CA GLY A 52 -6.62 2.56 -10.78
C GLY A 52 -6.22 2.54 -12.25
N ILE A 53 -5.19 1.76 -12.62
CA ILE A 53 -4.81 1.56 -14.02
C ILE A 53 -5.91 0.84 -14.79
N LYS A 54 -6.53 -0.21 -14.22
CA LYS A 54 -7.58 -0.99 -14.90
C LYS A 54 -8.89 -0.22 -15.11
N VAL A 55 -9.23 0.68 -14.19
CA VAL A 55 -10.48 1.47 -14.24
C VAL A 55 -10.27 2.86 -14.87
N GLY A 56 -9.02 3.23 -15.20
CA GLY A 56 -8.71 4.55 -15.79
C GLY A 56 -8.71 5.71 -14.78
N ALA A 57 -8.61 5.41 -13.48
CA ALA A 57 -8.62 6.40 -12.41
C ALA A 57 -7.21 7.01 -12.20
N HIS A 58 -6.77 7.88 -13.11
CA HIS A 58 -5.41 8.44 -13.09
C HIS A 58 -5.09 9.22 -11.79
N GLY A 59 -6.05 9.99 -11.25
CA GLY A 59 -5.85 10.72 -9.99
C GLY A 59 -5.58 9.79 -8.79
N LEU A 60 -6.27 8.64 -8.75
CA LEU A 60 -6.02 7.59 -7.76
C LEU A 60 -4.59 7.04 -7.92
N VAL A 61 -4.17 6.74 -9.14
CA VAL A 61 -2.80 6.22 -9.40
C VAL A 61 -1.74 7.21 -8.94
N VAL A 62 -1.87 8.50 -9.26
CA VAL A 62 -0.92 9.55 -8.83
C VAL A 62 -0.85 9.64 -7.31
N MET A 63 -2.01 9.64 -6.63
CA MET A 63 -2.06 9.65 -5.17
C MET A 63 -1.34 8.43 -4.59
N GLN A 64 -1.55 7.24 -5.15
CA GLN A 64 -0.93 6.02 -4.66
C GLN A 64 0.57 5.96 -4.94
N ILE A 65 1.07 6.62 -5.98
CA ILE A 65 2.52 6.83 -6.17
C ILE A 65 3.08 7.67 -5.02
N GLY A 66 2.41 8.77 -4.65
CA GLY A 66 2.81 9.59 -3.50
C GLY A 66 2.80 8.81 -2.18
N PHE A 67 1.75 8.02 -1.95
CA PHE A 67 1.68 7.13 -0.77
C PHE A 67 2.71 6.00 -0.80
N THR A 68 3.09 5.52 -1.98
CA THR A 68 4.19 4.55 -2.14
C THR A 68 5.51 5.16 -1.68
N LEU A 69 5.83 6.39 -2.12
CA LEU A 69 7.04 7.09 -1.71
C LEU A 69 7.10 7.32 -0.20
N THR A 70 5.99 7.79 0.40
CA THR A 70 5.93 8.00 1.86
C THR A 70 6.00 6.68 2.63
N SER A 71 5.40 5.60 2.13
CA SER A 71 5.50 4.26 2.72
C SER A 71 6.92 3.72 2.67
N LEU A 72 7.62 3.88 1.54
CA LEU A 72 9.03 3.52 1.38
C LEU A 72 9.92 4.32 2.34
N MET A 73 9.66 5.62 2.50
CA MET A 73 10.38 6.46 3.48
C MET A 73 10.11 5.99 4.92
N GLY A 74 8.88 5.62 5.24
CA GLY A 74 8.51 5.03 6.52
C GLY A 74 9.23 3.71 6.80
N VAL A 75 9.24 2.79 5.81
CA VAL A 75 10.02 1.54 5.84
C VAL A 75 11.50 1.84 6.04
N TYR A 76 12.09 2.73 5.24
CA TYR A 76 13.50 3.08 5.33
C TYR A 76 13.84 3.63 6.72
N ARG A 77 13.05 4.56 7.25
CA ARG A 77 13.27 5.15 8.57
C ARG A 77 13.17 4.13 9.70
N TRP A 78 12.18 3.23 9.66
CA TRP A 78 11.86 2.34 10.79
C TRP A 78 12.50 0.95 10.72
N LEU A 79 12.82 0.46 9.52
CA LEU A 79 13.38 -0.88 9.32
C LEU A 79 14.85 -0.86 8.91
N VAL A 80 15.31 0.20 8.24
CA VAL A 80 16.69 0.28 7.72
C VAL A 80 17.56 1.25 8.52
N ALA A 81 17.07 2.47 8.75
CA ALA A 81 17.82 3.54 9.41
C ALA A 81 17.68 3.53 10.94
N ALA A 82 16.56 3.02 11.47
CA ALA A 82 16.43 2.69 12.88
C ALA A 82 17.30 1.46 13.18
N LYS A 83 18.59 1.70 13.41
CA LYS A 83 19.43 0.81 14.21
C LYS A 83 18.72 0.63 15.55
N MET A 84 17.99 -0.47 15.70
CA MET A 84 17.75 -1.06 17.03
C MET A 84 19.06 -1.67 17.51
#